data_AF-A0A8H3AYQ6-F1
#
_entry.id   AF-A0A8H3AYQ6-F1
#
_cell.length_a   1.000
_cell.length_b   1.000
_cell.length_c   1.000
_cell.angle_alpha   90.00
_cell.angle_beta   90.00
_cell.angle_gamma   90.00
#
_symmetry.space_group_name_H-M   'P 1'
#
loop_
_entity.id
_entity.type
_entity.pdbx_description
1 polymer ?
#
loop_
_entity_poly.entity_id
_entity_poly.type
_entity_poly.pdbx_seq_one_letter_code
_entity_poly.pdbx_strand_id
1 'polypeptide(L)'
;MWISGASKAIILSGTLARAALVDLTKANRREPLLDLPDCSGAGFEGGNPLPDDSKVAFTLSPAALASQYNVIPNDGQDDTAGLQQAITAMNSQSVPSGTYRLIQLPAGAYTIFY
;
A
#
# COMPACT_ATOMS: atom_id res chain seq x y z
N MET A 1 53.71 -9.23 41.05
CA MET A 1 52.96 -7.97 41.29
C MET A 1 53.24 -7.05 40.10
N TRP A 2 52.16 -6.53 39.50
CA TRP A 2 52.04 -5.55 38.40
C TRP A 2 52.07 -6.05 36.94
N ILE A 3 50.91 -5.82 36.33
CA ILE A 3 50.43 -5.98 34.95
C ILE A 3 50.75 -4.72 34.14
N SER A 4 50.91 -4.84 32.81
CA SER A 4 50.36 -3.84 31.87
C SER A 4 50.41 -4.35 30.42
N GLY A 5 49.23 -4.67 29.90
CA GLY A 5 48.94 -4.58 28.47
C GLY A 5 48.14 -3.29 28.23
N ALA A 6 48.28 -2.67 27.06
CA ALA A 6 47.27 -1.77 26.53
C ALA A 6 47.33 -1.75 25.00
N SER A 7 46.17 -2.07 24.44
CA SER A 7 45.85 -2.33 23.05
C SER A 7 45.83 -1.06 22.19
N LYS A 8 46.31 -1.15 20.94
CA LYS A 8 46.10 -0.12 19.93
C LYS A 8 44.64 -0.16 19.46
N ALA A 9 43.90 0.93 19.71
CA ALA A 9 42.57 1.13 19.15
C ALA A 9 42.66 1.40 17.64
N ILE A 10 41.95 0.60 16.85
CA ILE A 10 41.66 0.87 15.45
C ILE A 10 40.51 1.86 15.41
N ILE A 11 40.74 3.09 14.94
CA ILE A 11 39.67 4.03 14.66
C ILE A 11 39.17 3.73 13.24
N LEU A 12 38.04 3.04 13.15
CA LEU A 12 37.30 2.89 11.90
C LEU A 12 36.50 4.16 11.63
N SER A 13 36.69 4.70 10.42
CA SER A 13 36.01 5.85 9.83
C SER A 13 34.48 5.73 9.93
N GLY A 14 33.88 6.52 10.82
CA GLY A 14 32.44 6.67 10.97
C GLY A 14 31.87 7.78 10.08
N THR A 15 31.75 7.55 8.78
CA THR A 15 30.95 8.41 7.87
C THR A 15 30.00 7.57 7.02
N LEU A 16 29.28 6.65 7.67
CA LEU A 16 28.09 6.02 7.11
C LEU A 16 27.02 5.99 8.21
N ALA A 17 25.78 6.28 7.83
CA ALA A 17 24.56 6.31 8.64
C ALA A 17 24.15 7.66 9.28
N ARG A 18 23.67 8.60 8.46
CA ARG A 18 22.64 9.59 8.88
C ARG A 18 21.37 9.48 8.03
N ALA A 19 21.09 8.29 7.49
CA ALA A 19 19.78 7.93 6.93
C ALA A 19 18.89 7.18 7.94
N ALA A 20 19.38 6.94 9.15
CA ALA A 20 18.58 6.40 10.25
C ALA A 20 18.04 7.57 11.09
N LEU A 21 16.78 7.46 11.52
CA LEU A 21 16.01 8.34 12.42
C LEU A 21 14.98 9.31 11.79
N VAL A 22 14.45 9.04 10.59
CA VAL A 22 13.14 9.62 10.23
C VAL A 22 12.07 8.61 10.67
N ASP A 23 11.25 8.98 11.65
CA ASP A 23 10.07 8.20 12.02
C ASP A 23 9.03 8.30 10.88
N LEU A 24 8.81 7.19 10.18
CA LEU A 24 7.83 7.09 9.09
C LEU A 24 6.48 6.52 9.57
N THR A 25 6.33 6.28 10.88
CA THR A 25 5.08 5.78 11.44
C THR A 25 4.06 6.91 11.56
N LYS A 26 2.79 6.54 11.72
CA LYS A 26 1.71 7.50 11.99
C LYS A 26 1.92 8.36 13.24
N ALA A 27 2.84 7.99 14.14
CA ALA A 27 3.17 8.80 15.33
C ALA A 27 3.89 10.10 14.96
N ASN A 28 4.61 10.16 13.83
CA ASN A 28 5.25 11.38 13.34
C ASN A 28 4.31 12.25 12.49
N ARG A 29 3.00 12.20 12.76
CA ARG A 29 2.03 13.06 12.09
C ARG A 29 1.74 14.28 12.90
N ARG A 30 1.56 15.38 12.19
CA ARG A 30 1.02 16.60 12.77
C ARG A 30 -0.46 16.39 13.11
N GLU A 31 -0.88 16.88 14.26
CA GLU A 31 -2.30 17.00 14.61
C GLU A 31 -3.07 17.86 13.59
N PRO A 32 -4.38 17.58 13.36
CA PRO A 32 -5.21 18.38 12.47
C PRO A 32 -5.23 19.86 12.88
N LEU A 33 -5.23 20.76 11.89
CA LEU A 33 -5.44 22.19 12.10
C LEU A 33 -6.82 22.59 11.59
N LEU A 34 -7.44 23.58 12.25
CA LEU A 34 -8.79 24.05 11.91
C LEU A 34 -8.95 24.51 10.45
N ASP A 35 -7.89 25.09 9.86
CA ASP A 35 -7.93 25.66 8.50
C ASP A 35 -7.25 24.76 7.45
N LEU A 36 -6.89 23.52 7.79
CA LEU A 36 -6.29 22.57 6.85
C LEU A 36 -7.11 21.28 6.76
N PRO A 37 -7.13 20.60 5.59
CA PRO A 37 -7.71 19.27 5.48
C PRO A 37 -7.11 18.31 6.51
N ASP A 38 -7.97 17.54 7.16
CA ASP A 38 -7.53 16.49 8.08
C ASP A 38 -6.84 15.35 7.31
N CYS A 39 -5.51 15.27 7.47
CA CYS A 39 -4.67 14.24 6.87
C CYS A 39 -4.35 13.10 7.86
N SER A 40 -4.98 13.06 9.03
CA SER A 40 -4.72 12.02 10.05
C SER A 40 -4.95 10.60 9.52
N GLY A 41 -5.92 10.44 8.61
CA GLY A 41 -6.24 9.19 7.92
C GLY A 41 -5.45 8.91 6.64
N ALA A 42 -4.47 9.73 6.26
CA ALA A 42 -3.70 9.53 5.05
C ALA A 42 -2.84 8.24 5.09
N GLY A 43 -2.60 7.63 3.93
CA GLY A 43 -1.84 6.38 3.81
C GLY A 43 -2.67 5.12 4.04
N PHE A 44 -2.05 3.95 3.93
CA PHE A 44 -2.73 2.66 4.07
C PHE A 44 -3.36 2.53 5.46
N GLU A 45 -4.68 2.34 5.51
CA GLU A 45 -5.45 2.22 6.75
C GLU A 45 -5.14 3.31 7.80
N GLY A 46 -4.97 4.56 7.37
CA GLY A 46 -4.63 5.64 8.30
C GLY A 46 -3.20 5.56 8.80
N GLY A 47 -2.25 5.13 7.96
CA GLY A 47 -0.81 5.20 8.25
C GLY A 47 -0.15 3.96 8.80
N ASN A 48 -0.78 2.81 8.61
CA ASN A 48 -0.11 1.55 8.79
C ASN A 48 0.99 1.38 7.73
N PRO A 49 1.97 0.49 7.96
CA PRO A 49 2.97 0.15 6.95
C PRO A 49 2.32 -0.22 5.62
N LEU A 50 2.97 0.15 4.51
CA LEU A 50 2.47 -0.24 3.18
C LEU A 50 2.35 -1.76 3.12
N PRO A 51 1.21 -2.29 2.63
CA PRO A 51 1.02 -3.72 2.52
C PRO A 51 1.86 -4.25 1.35
N ASP A 52 2.34 -5.47 1.49
CA ASP A 52 2.90 -6.24 0.38
C ASP A 52 1.88 -7.32 -0.05
N ASP A 53 2.24 -8.11 -1.07
CA ASP A 53 1.36 -9.15 -1.61
C ASP A 53 0.97 -10.23 -0.58
N SER A 54 1.70 -10.36 0.55
CA SER A 54 1.30 -11.27 1.64
C SER A 54 0.03 -10.82 2.37
N LYS A 55 -0.40 -9.57 2.14
CA LYS A 55 -1.60 -8.97 2.71
C LYS A 55 -2.82 -9.02 1.79
N VAL A 56 -2.72 -9.69 0.64
CA VAL A 56 -3.89 -9.94 -0.23
C VAL A 56 -4.79 -10.98 0.44
N ALA A 57 -5.98 -10.56 0.87
CA ALA A 57 -6.98 -11.45 1.47
C ALA A 57 -7.87 -12.13 0.40
N PHE A 58 -8.19 -11.41 -0.67
CA PHE A 58 -9.01 -11.90 -1.78
C PHE A 58 -8.52 -11.33 -3.10
N THR A 59 -8.53 -12.17 -4.14
CA THR A 59 -8.20 -11.77 -5.50
C THR A 59 -9.37 -12.06 -6.44
N LEU A 60 -9.83 -11.03 -7.13
CA LEU A 60 -10.67 -11.17 -8.31
C LEU A 60 -9.77 -11.20 -9.54
N SER A 61 -9.73 -12.35 -10.22
CA SER A 61 -8.84 -12.56 -11.35
C SER A 61 -9.34 -11.86 -12.62
N PRO A 62 -8.47 -11.63 -13.62
CA PRO A 62 -8.86 -11.02 -14.89
C PRO A 62 -9.96 -11.80 -15.61
N ALA A 63 -9.90 -13.14 -15.59
CA ALA A 63 -10.89 -13.99 -16.23
C ALA A 63 -12.26 -13.91 -15.54
N ALA A 64 -12.28 -13.85 -14.20
CA ALA A 64 -13.51 -13.65 -13.45
C ALA A 64 -14.09 -12.25 -13.71
N LEU A 65 -13.24 -11.22 -13.79
CA LEU A 65 -13.67 -9.86 -14.10
C LEU A 65 -14.36 -9.77 -15.47
N ALA A 66 -13.75 -10.35 -16.50
CA ALA A 66 -14.32 -10.38 -17.84
C ALA A 66 -15.61 -11.21 -17.92
N SER A 67 -15.62 -12.42 -17.36
CA SER A 67 -16.75 -13.34 -17.48
C SER A 67 -17.96 -13.00 -16.61
N GLN A 68 -17.75 -12.39 -15.43
CA GLN A 68 -18.82 -12.13 -14.45
C GLN A 68 -19.32 -10.69 -14.51
N TYR A 69 -18.45 -9.75 -14.90
CA TYR A 69 -18.74 -8.31 -14.85
C TYR A 69 -18.64 -7.63 -16.22
N ASN A 70 -18.36 -8.38 -17.29
CA ASN A 70 -18.26 -7.88 -18.66
C ASN A 70 -17.27 -6.70 -18.80
N VAL A 71 -16.14 -6.77 -18.09
CA VAL A 71 -15.04 -5.81 -18.20
C VAL A 71 -13.98 -6.39 -19.15
N ILE A 72 -13.92 -5.88 -20.37
CA ILE A 72 -13.15 -6.47 -21.47
C ILE A 72 -12.31 -5.39 -22.14
N PRO A 73 -10.97 -5.51 -22.14
CA PRO A 73 -10.15 -4.47 -22.72
C PRO A 73 -10.27 -4.44 -24.25
N ASN A 74 -10.15 -3.23 -24.81
CA ASN A 74 -10.06 -2.94 -26.24
C ASN A 74 -11.31 -3.32 -27.08
N ASP A 75 -12.48 -3.49 -26.46
CA ASP A 75 -13.72 -3.80 -27.18
C ASP A 75 -14.54 -2.55 -27.58
N GLY A 76 -14.16 -1.38 -27.06
CA GLY A 76 -14.83 -0.10 -27.30
C GLY A 76 -16.17 0.05 -26.58
N GLN A 77 -16.55 -0.92 -25.75
CA GLN A 77 -17.76 -0.88 -24.93
C GLN A 77 -17.45 -0.23 -23.59
N ASP A 78 -18.47 0.34 -22.93
CA ASP A 78 -18.32 0.97 -21.62
C ASP A 78 -18.15 -0.05 -20.50
N ASP A 79 -17.01 0.00 -19.81
CA ASP A 79 -16.66 -0.89 -18.69
C ASP A 79 -17.12 -0.32 -17.32
N THR A 80 -17.62 0.91 -17.28
CA THR A 80 -17.88 1.65 -16.03
C THR A 80 -18.79 0.89 -15.08
N ALA A 81 -19.92 0.39 -15.58
CA ALA A 81 -20.89 -0.34 -14.77
C ALA A 81 -20.31 -1.68 -14.25
N GLY A 82 -19.57 -2.40 -15.10
CA GLY A 82 -18.92 -3.66 -14.73
C GLY A 82 -17.88 -3.48 -13.64
N LEU A 83 -17.01 -2.48 -13.77
CA LEU A 83 -16.01 -2.13 -12.78
C LEU A 83 -16.65 -1.71 -11.44
N GLN A 84 -17.69 -0.87 -11.48
CA GLN A 84 -18.40 -0.45 -10.27
C GLN A 84 -19.07 -1.63 -9.55
N GLN A 85 -19.65 -2.57 -10.30
CA GLN A 85 -20.24 -3.79 -9.73
C GLN A 85 -19.17 -4.69 -9.10
N ALA A 86 -18.03 -4.89 -9.77
CA ALA A 86 -16.92 -5.67 -9.24
C ALA A 86 -16.35 -5.06 -7.95
N ILE A 87 -16.14 -3.74 -7.91
CA ILE A 87 -15.71 -3.00 -6.71
C ILE A 87 -16.71 -3.19 -5.57
N THR A 88 -18.01 -3.06 -5.86
CA THR A 88 -19.08 -3.21 -4.87
C THR A 88 -19.10 -4.64 -4.30
N ALA A 89 -19.01 -5.65 -5.16
CA ALA A 89 -18.98 -7.05 -4.75
C ALA A 89 -17.74 -7.36 -3.90
N MET A 90 -16.56 -6.90 -4.31
CA MET A 90 -15.33 -7.08 -3.52
C MET A 90 -15.44 -6.38 -2.16
N ASN A 91 -15.93 -5.13 -2.11
CA ASN A 91 -16.09 -4.39 -0.87
C ASN A 91 -17.02 -5.08 0.15
N SER A 92 -17.98 -5.88 -0.32
CA SER A 92 -18.85 -6.68 0.57
C SER A 92 -18.13 -7.82 1.30
N GLN A 93 -16.94 -8.26 0.82
CA GLN A 93 -16.17 -9.33 1.44
C GLN A 93 -15.49 -8.84 2.71
N SER A 94 -15.78 -9.36 3.90
CA SER A 94 -15.05 -8.96 5.10
C SER A 94 -13.58 -9.39 5.04
N VAL A 95 -12.64 -8.48 5.35
CA VAL A 95 -11.20 -8.78 5.40
C VAL A 95 -10.62 -8.35 6.74
N PRO A 96 -9.63 -9.07 7.29
CA PRO A 96 -8.92 -8.63 8.49
C PRO A 96 -8.24 -7.26 8.31
N SER A 97 -8.08 -6.50 9.41
CA SER A 97 -7.27 -5.26 9.38
C SER A 97 -5.84 -5.57 8.95
N GLY A 98 -5.24 -4.67 8.18
CA GLY A 98 -3.91 -4.81 7.61
C GLY A 98 -3.87 -5.66 6.35
N THR A 99 -5.04 -6.03 5.78
CA THR A 99 -5.16 -6.79 4.55
C THR A 99 -6.02 -6.05 3.52
N TYR A 100 -5.89 -6.43 2.25
CA TYR A 100 -6.61 -5.76 1.17
C TYR A 100 -7.16 -6.75 0.15
N ARG A 101 -8.04 -6.22 -0.69
CA ARG A 101 -8.71 -6.93 -1.78
C ARG A 101 -8.04 -6.51 -3.08
N LEU A 102 -7.73 -7.47 -3.93
CA LEU A 102 -7.07 -7.22 -5.20
C LEU A 102 -8.05 -7.49 -6.34
N ILE A 103 -8.29 -6.50 -7.19
CA ILE A 103 -8.95 -6.68 -8.49
C ILE A 103 -7.86 -6.60 -9.56
N GLN A 104 -7.65 -7.69 -10.29
CA GLN A 104 -6.69 -7.73 -11.37
C GLN A 104 -7.41 -7.46 -12.69
N LEU A 105 -7.07 -6.34 -13.32
CA LEU A 105 -7.57 -6.01 -14.65
C LEU A 105 -6.82 -6.85 -15.70
N PRO A 106 -7.52 -7.37 -16.73
CA PRO A 106 -6.87 -7.78 -17.97
C PRO A 106 -5.94 -6.67 -18.54
N ALA A 107 -4.94 -7.04 -19.33
CA ALA A 107 -4.10 -6.02 -19.97
C ALA A 107 -4.83 -5.38 -21.16
N GLY A 108 -4.85 -4.04 -21.22
CA GLY A 108 -5.32 -3.27 -22.36
C GLY A 108 -5.99 -1.95 -21.97
N ALA A 109 -6.69 -1.34 -22.92
CA ALA A 109 -7.42 -0.09 -22.71
C ALA A 109 -8.90 -0.37 -22.38
N TYR A 110 -9.47 0.45 -21.49
CA TYR A 110 -10.85 0.36 -21.05
C TYR A 110 -11.59 1.64 -21.44
N THR A 111 -12.87 1.51 -21.79
CA THR A 111 -13.72 2.69 -22.04
C THR A 111 -14.46 3.03 -20.77
N ILE A 112 -14.33 4.27 -20.30
CA ILE A 112 -14.96 4.75 -19.07
C ILE A 112 -15.78 5.99 -19.41
N PHE A 113 -17.05 6.01 -19.00
CA PHE A 113 -17.94 7.18 -19.07
C PHE A 113 -18.31 7.63 -17.65
N TYR A 114 -18.62 8.92 -17.50
CA TYR A 114 -18.96 9.54 -16.21
C TYR A 114 -20.45 9.88 -16.14
#